data_AF-W2ZWC8-F1
#
_entry.id   AF-W2ZWC8-F1
#
_cell.length_a   1.000
_cell.length_b   1.000
_cell.length_c   1.000
_cell.angle_alpha   90.00
_cell.angle_beta   90.00
_cell.angle_gamma   90.00
#
_symmetry.space_group_name_H-M   'P 1'
#
loop_
_entity.id
_entity.type
_entity.pdbx_description
1 polymer ?
#
loop_
_entity_poly.entity_id
_entity_poly.type
_entity_poly.pdbx_seq_one_letter_code
_entity_poly.pdbx_strand_id
1 'polypeptide(L)'
;MAVSYSDERSPLLRPGVQRIGRRTRLLVSGLALLLLFAGGAACVAIVLRLLRPGALSTITPLVLSEEYDAIVIGGGPAGSVVAKLLSDDPWRRVLLVEAGNASQTQLGGKDAIPSPLNSKKLTPFDVPFYWTNVANTPSLHWAYPDVNVAKALGGCGIHNAMLYVRALPSDLRRWQMENWTWEKALDIYLSIEDFDGPNSSYHSKQGFIRTSPPALALDMSREFIEACVELGIPRTADFNAPDGRYGAGYYHFNTRDGVRESAAKAFLGPILDSKTAESKRENFRLMLDTTVTRISINDDNVTEGVEVRFGNGTGQLIRLAEHGEVIVTAGAINTPKILMLSGLGNQDALKKAGLPLKKHLPRVGMNLQDHPVIGMVFEYKSPRVVDLKADLDSYFTATNAKHTNVSSFGLFGSAGLSTGAFLIPPGATLPEIQLTLFPRKSEPHMSNSAGLDHMTEVVVTIALLHPLARSRVVLIHDENDYVDDNDIDDHLIPRVVSEIPDAKPEHLRHGDVWKISWAIGVVREIAAKLGECAPAASFTHGWLIYCWFDS
;
A
#
# COMPACT_ATOMS: atom_id res chain seq x y z
N MET A 1 -12.63 -33.65 -22.83
CA MET A 1 -13.99 -33.55 -22.28
C MET A 1 -14.07 -32.21 -21.56
N ALA A 2 -14.81 -31.27 -22.14
CA ALA A 2 -15.00 -29.93 -21.59
C ALA A 2 -16.11 -29.97 -20.54
N VAL A 3 -15.86 -29.41 -19.36
CA VAL A 3 -16.89 -29.18 -18.34
C VAL A 3 -16.89 -27.68 -18.04
N SER A 4 -18.00 -27.03 -18.40
CA SER A 4 -18.29 -25.64 -18.11
C SER A 4 -18.64 -25.48 -16.63
N TYR A 5 -18.03 -24.51 -15.95
CA TYR A 5 -18.51 -24.06 -14.66
C TYR A 5 -19.31 -22.77 -14.82
N SER A 6 -20.53 -22.83 -14.29
CA SER A 6 -21.57 -21.81 -14.27
C SER A 6 -21.21 -20.63 -13.37
N ASP A 7 -21.43 -19.43 -13.89
CA ASP A 7 -21.29 -18.13 -13.25
C ASP A 7 -22.49 -17.91 -12.30
N GLU A 8 -22.36 -18.23 -11.00
CA GLU A 8 -23.31 -17.84 -9.96
C GLU A 8 -22.66 -16.83 -9.01
N ARG A 9 -22.96 -15.54 -9.24
CA ARG A 9 -22.53 -14.41 -8.40
C ARG A 9 -23.55 -14.12 -7.30
N SER A 10 -23.05 -13.89 -6.09
CA SER A 10 -23.79 -13.51 -4.88
C SER A 10 -24.57 -12.18 -5.05
N PRO A 11 -25.78 -12.04 -4.46
CA PRO A 11 -26.73 -10.94 -4.75
C PRO A 11 -26.46 -9.59 -4.06
N LEU A 12 -25.33 -9.38 -3.39
CA LEU A 12 -25.09 -8.15 -2.60
C LEU A 12 -24.41 -6.98 -3.34
N LEU A 13 -24.26 -7.04 -4.66
CA LEU A 13 -23.69 -5.96 -5.47
C LEU A 13 -24.45 -5.79 -6.80
N ARG A 14 -25.51 -4.97 -6.81
CA ARG A 14 -26.00 -4.32 -8.03
C ARG A 14 -26.44 -2.88 -7.77
N PRO A 15 -25.99 -1.89 -8.57
CA PRO A 15 -26.72 -0.65 -8.76
C PRO A 15 -27.91 -0.91 -9.68
N GLY A 16 -29.11 -0.57 -9.22
CA GLY A 16 -30.35 -0.72 -9.98
C GLY A 16 -30.43 0.29 -11.12
N VAL A 17 -30.21 -0.17 -12.35
CA VAL A 17 -30.60 0.55 -13.58
C VAL A 17 -31.61 -0.31 -14.32
N GLN A 18 -32.90 0.02 -14.19
CA GLN A 18 -33.96 -0.58 -15.00
C GLN A 18 -33.96 0.04 -16.40
N ARG A 19 -33.63 -0.75 -17.43
CA ARG A 19 -33.94 -0.43 -18.83
C ARG A 19 -35.31 -1.00 -19.19
N ILE A 20 -36.25 -0.09 -19.46
CA ILE A 20 -37.59 -0.39 -19.97
C ILE A 20 -37.51 -0.78 -21.45
N GLY A 21 -38.03 -1.96 -21.79
CA GLY A 21 -38.11 -2.48 -23.15
C GLY A 21 -39.43 -2.14 -23.85
N ARG A 22 -39.34 -1.86 -25.15
CA ARG A 22 -40.41 -1.47 -26.08
C ARG A 22 -41.58 -2.47 -26.14
N ARG A 23 -42.70 -2.15 -25.48
CA ARG A 23 -44.09 -2.33 -25.98
C ARG A 23 -45.09 -1.76 -24.96
N THR A 24 -45.10 -0.44 -24.84
CA THR A 24 -46.21 0.32 -24.24
C THR A 24 -46.27 1.68 -24.94
N ARG A 25 -46.43 1.64 -26.26
CA ARG A 25 -46.93 2.77 -27.04
C ARG A 25 -48.45 2.66 -27.03
N LEU A 26 -49.14 3.77 -26.79
CA LEU A 26 -50.59 3.95 -26.57
C LEU A 26 -51.01 3.85 -25.09
N LEU A 27 -50.72 4.91 -24.33
CA LEU A 27 -51.52 5.39 -23.17
C LEU A 27 -50.92 6.63 -22.47
N VAL A 28 -49.89 7.27 -23.05
CA VAL A 28 -49.36 8.58 -22.60
C VAL A 28 -49.56 9.61 -23.70
N SER A 29 -50.83 9.91 -23.99
CA SER A 29 -51.22 11.00 -24.90
C SER A 29 -52.40 11.83 -24.38
N GLY A 30 -52.82 11.63 -23.11
CA GLY A 30 -53.90 12.39 -22.47
C GLY A 30 -53.47 13.29 -21.31
N LEU A 31 -52.34 13.02 -20.64
CA LEU A 31 -51.90 13.78 -19.46
C LEU A 31 -50.94 14.95 -19.77
N ALA A 32 -50.38 15.00 -20.99
CA ALA A 32 -49.43 16.03 -21.40
C ALA A 32 -50.09 17.38 -21.77
N LEU A 33 -51.43 17.43 -21.92
CA LEU A 33 -52.13 18.65 -22.32
C LEU A 33 -52.64 19.50 -21.14
N LEU A 34 -52.60 18.99 -19.90
CA LEU A 34 -53.07 19.71 -18.70
C LEU A 34 -51.94 20.39 -17.90
N LEU A 35 -50.67 20.13 -18.23
CA LEU A 35 -49.52 20.79 -17.59
C LEU A 35 -48.97 21.99 -18.40
N LEU A 36 -49.54 22.25 -19.59
CA LEU A 36 -49.08 23.30 -20.51
C LEU A 36 -49.58 24.73 -20.19
N PHE A 37 -50.35 24.94 -19.12
CA PHE A 37 -50.82 26.27 -18.72
C PHE A 37 -50.32 26.77 -17.35
N ALA A 38 -49.54 25.99 -16.61
CA ALA A 38 -48.97 26.41 -15.31
C ALA A 38 -47.47 26.80 -15.37
N GLY A 39 -46.79 26.61 -16.52
CA GLY A 39 -45.33 26.80 -16.65
C GLY A 39 -44.85 28.20 -17.04
N GLY A 40 -45.75 29.12 -17.41
CA GLY A 40 -45.37 30.43 -17.97
C GLY A 40 -44.78 31.42 -16.95
N ALA A 41 -45.26 31.42 -15.70
CA ALA A 41 -44.83 32.39 -14.69
C ALA A 41 -43.50 32.01 -14.00
N ALA A 42 -43.21 30.71 -13.90
CA ALA A 42 -41.96 30.23 -13.29
C ALA A 42 -40.74 30.45 -14.19
N CYS A 43 -40.91 30.37 -15.51
CA CYS A 43 -39.82 30.59 -16.47
C CYS A 43 -39.32 32.05 -16.50
N VAL A 44 -40.22 33.03 -16.32
CA VAL A 44 -39.84 34.45 -16.31
C VAL A 44 -39.06 34.84 -15.04
N ALA A 45 -39.41 34.24 -13.88
CA ALA A 45 -38.67 34.46 -12.64
C ALA A 45 -37.26 33.82 -12.65
N ILE A 46 -37.08 32.72 -13.38
CA ILE A 46 -35.78 32.07 -13.57
C ILE A 46 -34.90 32.89 -14.54
N VAL A 47 -35.47 33.37 -15.64
CA VAL A 47 -34.73 34.23 -16.61
C VAL A 47 -34.35 35.58 -15.99
N LEU A 48 -35.20 36.19 -15.15
CA LEU A 48 -34.85 37.43 -14.44
C LEU A 48 -33.87 37.22 -13.28
N ARG A 49 -33.76 36.01 -12.71
CA ARG A 49 -32.67 35.65 -11.78
C ARG A 49 -31.35 35.40 -12.50
N LEU A 50 -31.39 34.89 -13.73
CA LEU A 50 -30.21 34.69 -14.58
C LEU A 50 -29.64 35.99 -15.18
N LEU A 51 -30.41 37.10 -15.15
CA LEU A 51 -30.00 38.41 -15.68
C LEU A 51 -29.53 39.41 -14.60
N ARG A 52 -29.40 39.00 -13.33
CA ARG A 52 -28.75 39.84 -12.31
C ARG A 52 -27.23 39.74 -12.46
N PRO A 53 -26.50 40.86 -12.55
CA PRO A 53 -25.04 40.85 -12.51
C PRO A 53 -24.60 40.59 -11.06
N GLY A 54 -24.71 39.34 -10.62
CA GLY A 54 -24.17 38.83 -9.37
C GLY A 54 -22.95 38.01 -9.71
N ALA A 55 -21.77 38.58 -9.42
CA ALA A 55 -20.45 37.94 -9.41
C ALA A 55 -20.35 36.70 -10.31
N LEU A 56 -20.06 36.93 -11.59
CA LEU A 56 -19.21 35.99 -12.33
C LEU A 56 -17.96 35.83 -11.47
N SER A 57 -17.92 34.75 -10.69
CA SER A 57 -16.66 34.20 -10.22
C SER A 57 -15.92 33.90 -11.50
N THR A 58 -15.04 34.81 -11.89
CA THR A 58 -13.92 34.47 -12.74
C THR A 58 -13.36 33.19 -12.16
N ILE A 59 -13.52 32.08 -12.86
CA ILE A 59 -12.60 30.96 -12.73
C ILE A 59 -11.32 31.53 -13.33
N THR A 60 -10.66 32.39 -12.57
CA THR A 60 -9.24 32.60 -12.71
C THR A 60 -8.69 31.19 -12.59
N PRO A 61 -7.92 30.67 -13.57
CA PRO A 61 -7.07 29.54 -13.24
C PRO A 61 -6.37 29.97 -11.96
N LEU A 62 -6.47 29.17 -10.90
CA LEU A 62 -5.77 29.42 -9.66
C LEU A 62 -4.29 29.26 -10.02
N VAL A 63 -3.71 30.30 -10.64
CA VAL A 63 -2.27 30.43 -10.80
C VAL A 63 -1.81 30.39 -9.35
N LEU A 64 -1.25 29.25 -8.96
CA LEU A 64 -0.51 29.12 -7.72
C LEU A 64 0.68 30.07 -7.87
N SER A 65 0.46 31.36 -7.57
CA SER A 65 1.51 32.35 -7.42
C SER A 65 2.27 32.17 -6.10
N GLU A 66 2.02 31.04 -5.42
CA GLU A 66 2.70 30.64 -4.21
C GLU A 66 3.90 29.78 -4.59
N GLU A 67 5.07 30.33 -4.30
CA GLU A 67 6.33 29.58 -4.28
C GLU A 67 6.42 28.78 -2.97
N TYR A 68 7.14 27.66 -2.99
CA TYR A 68 7.30 26.78 -1.83
C TYR A 68 8.76 26.60 -1.44
N ASP A 69 9.03 26.59 -0.13
CA ASP A 69 10.37 26.32 0.41
C ASP A 69 10.70 24.82 0.37
N ALA A 70 9.68 23.97 0.33
CA ALA A 70 9.83 22.55 0.06
C ALA A 70 8.65 21.98 -0.74
N ILE A 71 8.97 21.23 -1.80
CA ILE A 71 8.00 20.43 -2.55
C ILE A 71 8.34 18.96 -2.36
N VAL A 72 7.46 18.22 -1.68
CA VAL A 72 7.58 16.78 -1.43
C VAL A 72 6.75 16.04 -2.47
N ILE A 73 7.38 15.12 -3.21
CA ILE A 73 6.74 14.35 -4.27
C ILE A 73 6.39 12.94 -3.78
N GLY A 74 5.10 12.63 -3.69
CA GLY A 74 4.57 11.32 -3.28
C GLY A 74 4.28 11.25 -1.79
N GLY A 75 3.00 11.07 -1.45
CA GLY A 75 2.44 10.97 -0.11
C GLY A 75 2.52 9.58 0.51
N GLY A 76 3.53 8.78 0.14
CA GLY A 76 3.82 7.49 0.77
C GLY A 76 4.33 7.63 2.21
N PRO A 77 4.81 6.52 2.84
CA PRO A 77 5.32 6.57 4.21
C PRO A 77 6.45 7.60 4.41
N ALA A 78 7.44 7.63 3.52
CA ALA A 78 8.55 8.59 3.59
C ALA A 78 8.08 10.03 3.41
N GLY A 79 7.28 10.30 2.36
CA GLY A 79 6.79 11.64 2.07
C GLY A 79 5.88 12.21 3.16
N SER A 80 5.06 11.36 3.78
CA SER A 80 4.22 11.75 4.92
C SER A 80 5.03 12.21 6.14
N VAL A 81 6.12 11.49 6.46
CA VAL A 81 7.03 11.85 7.55
C VAL A 81 7.76 13.16 7.22
N VAL A 82 8.36 13.24 6.04
CA VAL A 82 9.13 14.42 5.60
C VAL A 82 8.25 15.67 5.58
N ALA A 83 7.08 15.61 4.94
CA ALA A 83 6.18 16.76 4.84
C ALA A 83 5.72 17.25 6.23
N LYS A 84 5.41 16.34 7.15
CA LYS A 84 5.07 16.69 8.54
C LYS A 84 6.25 17.40 9.21
N LEU A 85 7.44 16.80 9.17
CA LEU A 85 8.62 17.34 9.88
C LEU A 85 9.07 18.69 9.32
N LEU A 86 9.06 18.87 7.99
CA LEU A 86 9.39 20.14 7.36
C LEU A 86 8.38 21.24 7.73
N SER A 87 7.09 20.90 7.85
CA SER A 87 6.05 21.86 8.21
C SER A 87 5.93 22.13 9.72
N ASP A 88 6.69 21.44 10.57
CA ASP A 88 6.81 21.79 11.98
C ASP A 88 7.55 23.14 12.17
N ASP A 89 8.34 23.56 11.19
CA ASP A 89 8.84 24.93 11.09
C ASP A 89 7.79 25.83 10.44
N PRO A 90 7.16 26.77 11.18
CA PRO A 90 6.08 27.62 10.67
C PRO A 90 6.54 28.58 9.56
N TRP A 91 7.85 28.79 9.40
CA TRP A 91 8.41 29.67 8.37
C TRP A 91 8.62 28.98 7.02
N ARG A 92 8.50 27.65 6.97
CA ARG A 92 8.65 26.88 5.74
C ARG A 92 7.29 26.58 5.13
N ARG A 93 7.06 27.07 3.90
CA ARG A 93 5.92 26.71 3.07
C ARG A 93 6.19 25.36 2.40
N VAL A 94 5.43 24.35 2.81
CA VAL A 94 5.60 22.97 2.37
C VAL A 94 4.42 22.52 1.53
N LEU A 95 4.69 22.03 0.33
CA LEU A 95 3.72 21.36 -0.53
C LEU A 95 3.99 19.86 -0.57
N LEU A 96 2.99 19.04 -0.29
CA LEU A 96 3.00 17.61 -0.58
C LEU A 96 2.09 17.31 -1.78
N VAL A 97 2.67 16.76 -2.84
CA VAL A 97 1.95 16.39 -4.07
C VAL A 97 1.79 14.87 -4.14
N GLU A 98 0.56 14.38 -4.33
CA GLU A 98 0.24 12.95 -4.42
C GLU A 98 -0.70 12.69 -5.61
N ALA A 99 -0.37 11.65 -6.38
CA ALA A 99 -1.07 11.31 -7.61
C ALA A 99 -2.44 10.66 -7.35
N GLY A 100 -2.61 9.98 -6.22
CA GLY A 100 -3.89 9.42 -5.81
C GLY A 100 -4.71 10.34 -4.91
N ASN A 101 -5.99 9.98 -4.71
CA ASN A 101 -6.90 10.67 -3.79
C ASN A 101 -7.54 9.75 -2.73
N ALA A 102 -7.48 8.44 -2.93
CA ALA A 102 -8.03 7.47 -2.00
C ALA A 102 -7.22 7.47 -0.69
N SER A 103 -7.92 7.43 0.46
CA SER A 103 -7.25 7.42 1.76
C SER A 103 -8.12 6.97 2.93
N GLN A 104 -7.50 6.90 4.10
CA GLN A 104 -8.15 6.66 5.38
C GLN A 104 -9.09 7.80 5.77
N THR A 105 -10.11 7.50 6.57
CA THR A 105 -11.14 8.48 6.98
C THR A 105 -10.54 9.72 7.65
N GLN A 106 -9.51 9.55 8.48
CA GLN A 106 -8.83 10.65 9.17
C GLN A 106 -8.07 11.58 8.21
N LEU A 107 -7.73 11.10 7.01
CA LEU A 107 -7.06 11.84 5.96
C LEU A 107 -8.04 12.45 4.95
N GLY A 108 -9.34 12.45 5.26
CA GLY A 108 -10.40 12.99 4.38
C GLY A 108 -10.96 11.97 3.37
N GLY A 109 -10.71 10.67 3.57
CA GLY A 109 -11.30 9.61 2.76
C GLY A 109 -12.82 9.62 2.81
N LYS A 110 -13.48 9.53 1.64
CA LYS A 110 -14.94 9.67 1.50
C LYS A 110 -15.67 8.34 1.29
N ASP A 111 -14.94 7.30 0.90
CA ASP A 111 -15.50 5.99 0.54
C ASP A 111 -15.66 5.08 1.76
N ALA A 112 -16.53 5.49 2.69
CA ALA A 112 -16.82 4.71 3.87
C ALA A 112 -17.48 3.36 3.51
N ILE A 113 -17.15 2.32 4.27
CA ILE A 113 -17.76 1.00 4.10
C ILE A 113 -19.27 1.10 4.37
N PRO A 114 -20.14 0.68 3.42
CA PRO A 114 -21.59 0.84 3.55
C PRO A 114 -22.15 -0.17 4.57
N SER A 115 -22.22 0.25 5.83
CA SER A 115 -22.87 -0.49 6.92
C SER A 115 -23.51 0.48 7.91
N PRO A 116 -24.75 0.22 8.38
CA PRO A 116 -25.40 1.04 9.40
C PRO A 116 -24.64 1.02 10.75
N LEU A 117 -23.79 0.01 10.97
CA LEU A 117 -22.97 -0.11 12.18
C LEU A 117 -21.67 0.71 12.10
N ASN A 118 -21.25 1.13 10.90
CA ASN A 118 -20.02 1.91 10.67
C ASN A 118 -20.17 3.39 11.06
N SER A 119 -20.47 3.64 12.33
CA SER A 119 -20.66 4.99 12.89
C SER A 119 -19.42 5.89 12.77
N LYS A 120 -18.22 5.27 12.75
CA LYS A 120 -16.92 5.95 12.61
C LYS A 120 -16.58 6.31 11.15
N LYS A 121 -17.41 5.92 10.18
CA LYS A 121 -17.16 6.13 8.74
C LYS A 121 -15.79 5.62 8.28
N LEU A 122 -15.38 4.46 8.80
CA LEU A 122 -14.14 3.81 8.38
C LEU A 122 -14.21 3.47 6.89
N THR A 123 -13.14 3.75 6.17
CA THR A 123 -12.96 3.34 4.77
C THR A 123 -12.33 1.94 4.72
N PRO A 124 -12.28 1.27 3.55
CA PRO A 124 -11.55 0.01 3.43
C PRO A 124 -10.09 0.09 3.86
N PHE A 125 -9.46 1.27 3.71
CA PHE A 125 -8.08 1.54 4.11
C PHE A 125 -7.88 1.54 5.63
N ASP A 126 -8.95 1.78 6.40
CA ASP A 126 -8.89 1.82 7.87
C ASP A 126 -8.98 0.44 8.50
N VAL A 127 -9.65 -0.51 7.85
CA VAL A 127 -9.93 -1.83 8.41
C VAL A 127 -8.76 -2.77 8.09
N PRO A 128 -7.97 -3.21 9.09
CA PRO A 128 -6.78 -4.04 8.87
C PRO A 128 -7.00 -5.20 7.92
N PHE A 129 -8.13 -5.87 8.07
CA PHE A 129 -8.43 -7.09 7.34
C PHE A 129 -8.75 -6.89 5.86
N TYR A 130 -9.16 -5.69 5.46
CA TYR A 130 -9.43 -5.36 4.06
C TYR A 130 -8.18 -5.07 3.23
N TRP A 131 -6.98 -5.11 3.83
CA TRP A 131 -5.73 -4.80 3.14
C TRP A 131 -5.56 -5.50 1.80
N THR A 132 -6.11 -6.71 1.67
CA THR A 132 -6.02 -7.52 0.46
C THR A 132 -7.07 -7.20 -0.58
N ASN A 133 -8.28 -6.86 -0.15
CA ASN A 133 -9.27 -6.30 -1.06
C ASN A 133 -8.75 -5.01 -1.69
N VAL A 134 -8.09 -4.17 -0.88
CA VAL A 134 -7.47 -2.93 -1.35
C VAL A 134 -6.30 -3.23 -2.29
N ALA A 135 -5.39 -4.14 -1.91
CA ALA A 135 -4.26 -4.54 -2.75
C ALA A 135 -4.68 -5.21 -4.07
N ASN A 136 -5.88 -5.79 -4.17
CA ASN A 136 -6.38 -6.43 -5.40
C ASN A 136 -7.33 -5.52 -6.19
N THR A 137 -7.36 -4.21 -5.90
CA THR A 137 -8.21 -3.26 -6.60
C THR A 137 -7.35 -2.46 -7.60
N PRO A 138 -7.38 -2.79 -8.91
CA PRO A 138 -6.45 -2.20 -9.89
C PRO A 138 -6.55 -0.68 -10.00
N SER A 139 -7.73 -0.09 -9.80
CA SER A 139 -7.94 1.35 -9.86
C SER A 139 -7.22 2.13 -8.75
N LEU A 140 -6.68 1.45 -7.73
CA LEU A 140 -5.89 2.05 -6.66
C LEU A 140 -4.38 1.97 -6.93
N HIS A 141 -3.98 1.41 -8.07
CA HIS A 141 -2.59 1.22 -8.45
C HIS A 141 -2.22 2.08 -9.65
N TRP A 142 -0.92 2.29 -9.81
CA TRP A 142 -0.38 2.69 -11.10
C TRP A 142 -0.60 1.56 -12.11
N ALA A 143 -1.07 1.89 -13.31
CA ALA A 143 -1.30 0.94 -14.40
C ALA A 143 0.03 0.54 -15.06
N TYR A 144 0.93 -0.05 -14.28
CA TYR A 144 2.22 -0.54 -14.74
C TYR A 144 2.18 -2.07 -14.82
N PRO A 145 2.79 -2.67 -15.86
CA PRO A 145 2.85 -4.11 -15.95
C PRO A 145 3.66 -4.67 -14.78
N ASP A 146 3.24 -5.84 -14.29
CA ASP A 146 4.01 -6.67 -13.38
C ASP A 146 4.32 -5.98 -12.03
N VAL A 147 3.63 -4.90 -11.62
CA VAL A 147 3.86 -4.27 -10.31
C VAL A 147 2.56 -3.75 -9.68
N ASN A 148 2.43 -3.97 -8.37
CA ASN A 148 1.28 -3.52 -7.57
C ASN A 148 1.64 -2.32 -6.70
N VAL A 149 1.96 -1.19 -7.35
CA VAL A 149 2.33 0.07 -6.66
C VAL A 149 1.09 0.94 -6.48
N ALA A 150 0.75 1.26 -5.23
CA ALA A 150 -0.39 2.14 -4.94
C ALA A 150 -0.23 3.57 -5.51
N LYS A 151 -1.34 4.08 -6.03
CA LYS A 151 -1.60 5.46 -6.41
C LYS A 151 -2.66 6.03 -5.47
N ALA A 152 -2.26 6.33 -4.24
CA ALA A 152 -3.15 6.74 -3.14
C ALA A 152 -2.36 7.43 -2.02
N LEU A 153 -3.01 8.31 -1.25
CA LEU A 153 -2.38 8.96 -0.10
C LEU A 153 -2.06 7.93 0.99
N GLY A 154 -0.78 7.82 1.33
CA GLY A 154 -0.19 6.79 2.17
C GLY A 154 0.57 5.71 1.39
N GLY A 155 0.50 5.73 0.06
CA GLY A 155 1.17 4.77 -0.84
C GLY A 155 0.84 3.34 -0.45
N CYS A 156 1.79 2.40 -0.65
CA CYS A 156 1.56 1.00 -0.30
C CYS A 156 1.30 0.75 1.19
N GLY A 157 1.55 1.74 2.06
CA GLY A 157 1.27 1.67 3.50
C GLY A 157 -0.21 1.50 3.85
N ILE A 158 -1.13 1.86 2.94
CA ILE A 158 -2.58 1.73 3.17
C ILE A 158 -3.13 0.34 2.82
N HIS A 159 -2.34 -0.49 2.13
CA HIS A 159 -2.76 -1.83 1.69
C HIS A 159 -1.70 -2.91 1.92
N ASN A 160 -0.70 -2.66 2.77
CA ASN A 160 0.25 -3.69 3.21
C ASN A 160 -0.32 -4.56 4.35
N ALA A 161 0.38 -5.65 4.68
CA ALA A 161 0.04 -6.57 5.77
C ALA A 161 0.22 -5.99 7.20
N MET A 162 0.59 -4.71 7.32
CA MET A 162 0.85 -3.98 8.58
C MET A 162 1.95 -4.59 9.46
N LEU A 163 2.71 -5.58 8.99
CA LEU A 163 3.83 -6.15 9.73
C LEU A 163 4.84 -5.08 10.12
N TYR A 164 5.10 -4.95 11.41
CA TYR A 164 6.12 -4.07 11.96
C TYR A 164 7.41 -4.87 12.19
N VAL A 165 8.33 -4.66 11.25
CA VAL A 165 9.63 -5.33 11.20
C VAL A 165 10.72 -4.30 10.92
N ARG A 166 11.68 -4.19 11.83
CA ARG A 166 12.84 -3.29 11.70
C ARG A 166 14.01 -3.94 10.97
N ALA A 167 14.89 -3.11 10.45
CA ALA A 167 16.21 -3.53 9.98
C ALA A 167 17.05 -4.07 11.15
N LEU A 168 18.00 -4.95 10.86
CA LEU A 168 19.00 -5.40 11.84
C LEU A 168 20.23 -4.49 11.84
N PRO A 169 21.05 -4.50 12.91
CA PRO A 169 22.33 -3.80 12.91
C PRO A 169 23.22 -4.19 11.70
N SER A 170 23.14 -5.45 11.26
CA SER A 170 23.87 -5.93 10.08
C SER A 170 23.40 -5.28 8.78
N ASP A 171 22.11 -4.96 8.64
CA ASP A 171 21.58 -4.35 7.43
C ASP A 171 22.08 -2.91 7.29
N LEU A 172 22.06 -2.14 8.38
CA LEU A 172 22.55 -0.76 8.40
C LEU A 172 24.07 -0.70 8.18
N ARG A 173 24.84 -1.63 8.77
CA ARG A 173 26.29 -1.73 8.52
C ARG A 173 26.61 -1.96 7.03
N ARG A 174 25.76 -2.70 6.29
CA ARG A 174 25.96 -2.94 4.85
C ARG A 174 25.82 -1.68 4.01
N TRP A 175 25.11 -0.66 4.50
CA TRP A 175 24.98 0.62 3.77
C TRP A 175 26.28 1.42 3.76
N GLN A 176 27.17 1.18 4.74
CA GLN A 176 28.46 1.89 4.86
C GLN A 176 28.29 3.43 4.84
N MET A 177 27.25 3.93 5.51
CA MET A 177 26.94 5.35 5.59
C MET A 177 27.13 5.86 7.02
N GLU A 178 27.89 6.94 7.18
CA GLU A 178 28.31 7.51 8.48
C GLU A 178 27.13 7.88 9.41
N ASN A 179 26.01 8.31 8.84
CA ASN A 179 24.82 8.73 9.59
C ASN A 179 23.71 7.67 9.68
N TRP A 180 23.97 6.45 9.19
CA TRP A 180 23.04 5.32 9.26
C TRP A 180 23.65 4.16 10.04
N THR A 181 23.96 4.42 11.32
CA THR A 181 24.38 3.37 12.26
C THR A 181 23.17 2.78 13.00
N TRP A 182 23.35 1.63 13.64
CA TRP A 182 22.29 1.01 14.43
C TRP A 182 21.81 1.91 15.57
N GLU A 183 22.72 2.60 16.24
CA GLU A 183 22.43 3.46 17.38
C GLU A 183 21.54 4.62 16.95
N LYS A 184 21.90 5.31 15.86
CA LYS A 184 21.09 6.40 15.29
C LYS A 184 19.74 5.91 14.81
N ALA A 185 19.67 4.74 14.17
CA ALA A 185 18.42 4.16 13.72
C ALA A 185 17.52 3.75 14.90
N LEU A 186 18.09 3.20 15.97
CA LEU A 186 17.37 2.85 17.19
C LEU A 186 16.78 4.11 17.86
N ASP A 187 17.55 5.19 17.97
CA ASP A 187 17.04 6.47 18.47
C ASP A 187 15.83 6.97 17.65
N ILE A 188 15.91 6.87 16.32
CA ILE A 188 14.79 7.21 15.43
C ILE A 188 13.60 6.28 15.70
N TYR A 189 13.80 4.96 15.73
CA TYR A 189 12.73 4.00 16.00
C TYR A 189 12.03 4.29 17.33
N LEU A 190 12.78 4.54 18.40
CA LEU A 190 12.25 4.87 19.72
C LEU A 190 11.53 6.22 19.73
N SER A 191 11.99 7.20 18.95
CA SER A 191 11.35 8.52 18.89
C SER A 191 9.97 8.50 18.22
N ILE A 192 9.74 7.57 17.28
CA ILE A 192 8.50 7.52 16.49
C ILE A 192 7.52 6.43 16.93
N GLU A 193 7.94 5.49 17.77
CA GLU A 193 7.13 4.34 18.18
C GLU A 193 6.26 4.60 19.43
N ASP A 194 5.00 4.17 19.34
CA ASP A 194 4.04 4.01 20.43
C ASP A 194 3.73 2.49 20.57
N PHE A 195 4.47 1.78 21.40
CA PHE A 195 4.39 0.32 21.54
C PHE A 195 3.34 -0.11 22.58
N ASP A 196 2.38 -0.92 22.13
CA ASP A 196 1.32 -1.52 22.95
C ASP A 196 1.75 -2.86 23.57
N GLY A 197 2.96 -2.91 24.13
CA GLY A 197 3.50 -4.14 24.71
C GLY A 197 4.26 -3.91 26.02
N PRO A 198 5.03 -4.89 26.50
CA PRO A 198 5.87 -4.71 27.68
C PRO A 198 6.96 -3.65 27.45
N ASN A 199 7.43 -3.01 28.52
CA ASN A 199 8.56 -2.09 28.41
C ASN A 199 9.84 -2.86 28.07
N SER A 200 10.66 -2.32 27.17
CA SER A 200 11.99 -2.86 26.84
C SER A 200 12.94 -1.72 26.46
N SER A 201 14.24 -1.99 26.37
CA SER A 201 15.23 -1.03 25.86
C SER A 201 15.13 -0.80 24.35
N TYR A 202 14.35 -1.62 23.65
CA TYR A 202 14.19 -1.58 22.19
C TYR A 202 12.83 -1.02 21.76
N HIS A 203 11.93 -0.73 22.70
CA HIS A 203 10.61 -0.19 22.39
C HIS A 203 10.30 1.09 23.17
N SER A 204 9.56 1.98 22.52
CA SER A 204 9.07 3.25 23.10
C SER A 204 7.56 3.29 23.09
N LYS A 205 6.96 4.14 23.93
CA LYS A 205 5.51 4.26 24.13
C LYS A 205 5.00 5.69 23.95
N GLN A 206 5.78 6.53 23.27
CA GLN A 206 5.57 7.99 23.27
C GLN A 206 5.50 8.60 21.87
N GLY A 207 5.81 7.81 20.83
CA GLY A 207 5.83 8.28 19.45
C GLY A 207 4.44 8.35 18.80
N PHE A 208 4.46 8.54 17.48
CA PHE A 208 3.24 8.71 16.68
C PHE A 208 2.70 7.38 16.13
N ILE A 209 3.61 6.48 15.77
CA ILE A 209 3.29 5.23 15.08
C ILE A 209 2.95 4.17 16.11
N ARG A 210 1.67 3.77 16.14
CA ARG A 210 1.25 2.64 16.95
C ARG A 210 1.87 1.36 16.42
N THR A 211 2.45 0.58 17.33
CA THR A 211 2.90 -0.80 17.09
C THR A 211 2.30 -1.68 18.16
N SER A 212 1.60 -2.74 17.76
CA SER A 212 0.83 -3.57 18.68
C SER A 212 1.15 -5.05 18.48
N PRO A 213 1.07 -5.88 19.53
CA PRO A 213 0.97 -7.33 19.40
C PRO A 213 -0.21 -7.73 18.50
N PRO A 214 -0.27 -8.99 18.02
CA PRO A 214 -1.37 -9.41 17.16
C PRO A 214 -2.70 -9.29 17.90
N ALA A 215 -3.67 -8.59 17.28
CA ALA A 215 -5.02 -8.44 17.81
C ALA A 215 -5.79 -9.77 17.87
N LEU A 216 -5.34 -10.77 17.11
CA LEU A 216 -5.90 -12.12 17.04
C LEU A 216 -4.76 -13.15 17.00
N ALA A 217 -4.74 -14.06 17.97
CA ALA A 217 -3.86 -15.23 17.98
C ALA A 217 -4.72 -16.49 17.87
N LEU A 218 -4.67 -17.16 16.72
CA LEU A 218 -5.40 -18.41 16.47
C LEU A 218 -4.64 -19.59 17.10
N ASP A 219 -5.33 -20.71 17.39
CA ASP A 219 -4.65 -21.90 17.94
C ASP A 219 -3.57 -22.42 16.99
N MET A 220 -3.84 -22.40 15.68
CA MET A 220 -2.88 -22.74 14.63
C MET A 220 -1.60 -21.89 14.69
N SER A 221 -1.71 -20.64 15.14
CA SER A 221 -0.54 -19.77 15.35
C SER A 221 0.35 -20.30 16.47
N ARG A 222 -0.25 -20.81 17.55
CA ARG A 222 0.47 -21.46 18.65
C ARG A 222 1.07 -22.78 18.19
N GLU A 223 0.27 -23.63 17.53
CA GLU A 223 0.69 -24.94 17.00
C GLU A 223 1.88 -24.79 16.04
N PHE A 224 1.90 -23.76 15.19
CA PHE A 224 3.01 -23.49 14.28
C PHE A 224 4.31 -23.19 15.05
N ILE A 225 4.23 -22.38 16.11
CA ILE A 225 5.39 -22.08 16.94
C ILE A 225 5.86 -23.35 17.67
N GLU A 226 4.95 -24.18 18.21
CA GLU A 226 5.33 -25.46 18.85
C GLU A 226 6.01 -26.40 17.86
N ALA A 227 5.45 -26.56 16.66
CA ALA A 227 6.04 -27.39 15.59
C ALA A 227 7.46 -26.92 15.22
N CYS A 228 7.68 -25.60 15.15
CA CYS A 228 9.02 -25.04 14.95
C CYS A 228 9.97 -25.43 16.10
N VAL A 229 9.52 -25.32 17.35
CA VAL A 229 10.31 -25.64 18.54
C VAL A 229 10.69 -27.12 18.61
N GLU A 230 9.78 -28.02 18.28
CA GLU A 230 10.06 -29.46 18.21
C GLU A 230 11.13 -29.80 17.16
N LEU A 231 11.24 -28.98 16.11
CA LEU A 231 12.27 -29.09 15.07
C LEU A 231 13.58 -28.35 15.44
N GLY A 232 13.67 -27.79 16.65
CA GLY A 232 14.85 -27.10 17.14
C GLY A 232 14.96 -25.62 16.73
N ILE A 233 13.92 -25.03 16.13
CA ILE A 233 13.85 -23.59 15.86
C ILE A 233 13.45 -22.90 17.17
N PRO A 234 14.26 -21.99 17.74
CA PRO A 234 13.96 -21.41 19.05
C PRO A 234 12.71 -20.52 19.00
N ARG A 235 12.08 -20.33 20.16
CA ARG A 235 11.06 -19.29 20.32
C ARG A 235 11.71 -17.92 20.37
N THR A 236 11.08 -16.94 19.75
CA THR A 236 11.38 -15.53 19.98
C THR A 236 10.16 -14.77 20.48
N ALA A 237 10.41 -13.88 21.44
CA ALA A 237 9.40 -12.99 22.00
C ALA A 237 9.29 -11.66 21.24
N ASP A 238 10.33 -11.30 20.47
CA ASP A 238 10.39 -10.03 19.75
C ASP A 238 11.35 -10.11 18.55
N PHE A 239 10.79 -10.09 17.34
CA PHE A 239 11.58 -10.03 16.12
C PHE A 239 12.34 -8.70 15.95
N ASN A 240 11.95 -7.63 16.65
CA ASN A 240 12.53 -6.30 16.52
C ASN A 240 13.71 -6.04 17.46
N ALA A 241 13.94 -6.92 18.44
CA ALA A 241 15.18 -6.95 19.21
C ALA A 241 16.35 -7.44 18.32
N PRO A 242 17.53 -6.80 18.36
CA PRO A 242 18.68 -7.16 17.52
C PRO A 242 19.11 -8.61 17.57
N ASP A 243 19.02 -9.23 18.74
CA ASP A 243 19.36 -10.62 19.05
C ASP A 243 18.14 -11.56 19.00
N GLY A 244 16.93 -11.00 18.92
CA GLY A 244 15.67 -11.75 18.93
C GLY A 244 15.17 -12.17 17.55
N ARG A 245 15.83 -11.79 16.45
CA ARG A 245 15.28 -12.07 15.10
C ARG A 245 15.15 -13.56 14.80
N TYR A 246 16.18 -14.36 15.06
CA TYR A 246 16.19 -15.78 14.72
C TYR A 246 15.23 -16.56 15.61
N GLY A 247 14.32 -17.34 15.01
CA GLY A 247 13.35 -18.15 15.73
C GLY A 247 11.92 -17.99 15.21
N ALA A 248 10.98 -18.67 15.87
CA ALA A 248 9.54 -18.63 15.61
C ALA A 248 8.81 -17.83 16.71
N GLY A 249 7.85 -17.00 16.31
CA GLY A 249 7.18 -16.08 17.22
C GLY A 249 6.01 -15.31 16.60
N TYR A 250 5.47 -14.38 17.38
CA TYR A 250 4.39 -13.49 16.95
C TYR A 250 4.95 -12.20 16.34
N TYR A 251 4.31 -11.72 15.28
CA TYR A 251 4.62 -10.44 14.69
C TYR A 251 4.00 -9.28 15.46
N HIS A 252 4.64 -8.11 15.40
CA HIS A 252 4.00 -6.84 15.74
C HIS A 252 3.37 -6.20 14.51
N PHE A 253 2.38 -5.34 14.71
CA PHE A 253 1.59 -4.72 13.65
C PHE A 253 1.40 -3.22 13.85
N ASN A 254 1.33 -2.46 12.75
CA ASN A 254 0.92 -1.07 12.76
C ASN A 254 -0.61 -0.93 12.83
N THR A 255 -1.16 -1.23 14.00
CA THR A 255 -2.60 -1.15 14.29
C THR A 255 -2.85 -0.47 15.62
N ARG A 256 -3.82 0.44 15.67
CA ARG A 256 -4.29 1.13 16.87
C ARG A 256 -5.75 0.80 17.07
N ASP A 257 -6.06 0.13 18.18
CA ASP A 257 -7.45 -0.15 18.58
C ASP A 257 -8.26 -0.85 17.48
N GLY A 258 -7.67 -1.88 16.85
CA GLY A 258 -8.27 -2.61 15.74
C GLY A 258 -8.33 -1.87 14.41
N VAL A 259 -7.74 -0.67 14.30
CA VAL A 259 -7.72 0.14 13.08
C VAL A 259 -6.29 0.22 12.55
N ARG A 260 -6.11 0.22 11.23
CA ARG A 260 -4.79 0.43 10.58
C ARG A 260 -4.20 1.78 11.01
N GLU A 261 -2.92 1.76 11.36
CA GLU A 261 -2.11 2.94 11.64
C GLU A 261 -1.04 3.14 10.56
N SER A 262 -1.43 3.66 9.39
CA SER A 262 -0.43 3.99 8.35
C SER A 262 0.43 5.19 8.77
N ALA A 263 1.62 5.30 8.19
CA ALA A 263 2.48 6.47 8.40
C ALA A 263 1.79 7.78 7.97
N ALA A 264 1.04 7.78 6.87
CA ALA A 264 0.26 8.95 6.46
C ALA A 264 -0.75 9.36 7.53
N LYS A 265 -1.52 8.41 8.06
CA LYS A 265 -2.50 8.70 9.13
C LYS A 265 -1.83 9.23 10.39
N ALA A 266 -0.75 8.61 10.83
CA ALA A 266 -0.06 9.00 12.07
C ALA A 266 0.60 10.38 11.97
N PHE A 267 1.23 10.71 10.84
CA PHE A 267 1.98 11.96 10.66
C PHE A 267 1.12 13.10 10.11
N LEU A 268 0.27 12.84 9.10
CA LEU A 268 -0.54 13.88 8.46
C LEU A 268 -1.92 14.03 9.11
N GLY A 269 -2.50 12.96 9.67
CA GLY A 269 -3.84 12.99 10.28
C GLY A 269 -4.05 14.05 11.36
N PRO A 270 -3.07 14.34 12.24
CA PRO A 270 -3.20 15.43 13.22
C PRO A 270 -3.33 16.82 12.57
N ILE A 271 -2.67 17.05 11.43
CA ILE A 271 -2.54 18.35 10.78
C ILE A 271 -3.52 18.56 9.60
N LEU A 272 -4.34 17.55 9.28
CA LEU A 272 -5.39 17.62 8.27
C LEU A 272 -6.79 17.63 8.90
N ASP A 273 -7.74 18.33 8.27
CA ASP A 273 -9.16 18.19 8.57
C ASP A 273 -9.69 16.87 7.97
N SER A 274 -10.32 16.05 8.81
CA SER A 274 -10.76 14.71 8.41
C SER A 274 -11.98 14.69 7.49
N LYS A 275 -12.61 15.85 7.20
CA LYS A 275 -13.76 15.95 6.30
C LYS A 275 -13.36 16.55 4.96
N THR A 276 -12.47 17.55 4.97
CA THR A 276 -12.07 18.27 3.75
C THR A 276 -10.72 17.83 3.19
N ALA A 277 -9.91 17.11 3.99
CA ALA A 277 -8.48 16.85 3.71
C ALA A 277 -7.62 18.12 3.64
N GLU A 278 -8.17 19.28 4.01
CA GLU A 278 -7.43 20.54 4.00
C GLU A 278 -6.48 20.61 5.19
N SER A 279 -5.37 21.33 5.01
CA SER A 279 -4.42 21.56 6.08
C SER A 279 -5.02 22.45 7.17
N LYS A 280 -4.75 22.11 8.43
CA LYS A 280 -4.98 22.96 9.60
C LYS A 280 -3.83 23.94 9.86
N ARG A 281 -2.73 23.81 9.12
CA ARG A 281 -1.54 24.67 9.18
C ARG A 281 -1.52 25.59 7.96
N GLU A 282 -1.27 26.88 8.17
CA GLU A 282 -1.18 27.87 7.09
C GLU A 282 0.04 27.64 6.17
N ASN A 283 1.12 27.06 6.71
CA ASN A 283 2.37 26.83 5.98
C ASN A 283 2.46 25.44 5.30
N PHE A 284 1.39 24.63 5.34
CA PHE A 284 1.36 23.31 4.71
C PHE A 284 0.19 23.17 3.76
N ARG A 285 0.44 22.55 2.60
CA ARG A 285 -0.57 22.20 1.62
C ARG A 285 -0.42 20.77 1.16
N LEU A 286 -1.53 20.04 1.16
CA LEU A 286 -1.67 18.74 0.53
C LEU A 286 -2.38 18.91 -0.81
N MET A 287 -1.81 18.35 -1.87
CA MET A 287 -2.35 18.39 -3.22
C MET A 287 -2.52 16.96 -3.73
N LEU A 288 -3.76 16.48 -3.66
CA LEU A 288 -4.17 15.15 -4.12
C LEU A 288 -4.53 15.17 -5.61
N ASP A 289 -4.68 13.98 -6.19
CA ASP A 289 -5.08 13.81 -7.61
C ASP A 289 -4.20 14.63 -8.56
N THR A 290 -2.91 14.69 -8.24
CA THR A 290 -1.94 15.53 -8.95
C THR A 290 -0.65 14.74 -9.15
N THR A 291 -0.31 14.48 -10.41
CA THR A 291 0.87 13.72 -10.79
C THR A 291 2.01 14.66 -11.09
N VAL A 292 3.15 14.51 -10.41
CA VAL A 292 4.39 15.17 -10.83
C VAL A 292 4.97 14.40 -12.02
N THR A 293 5.12 15.09 -13.15
CA THR A 293 5.65 14.49 -14.39
C THR A 293 7.18 14.57 -14.42
N ARG A 294 7.74 15.75 -14.10
CA ARG A 294 9.18 15.97 -13.99
C ARG A 294 9.54 17.10 -13.03
N ILE A 295 10.81 17.13 -12.65
CA ILE A 295 11.45 18.24 -11.95
C ILE A 295 11.88 19.26 -13.00
N SER A 296 11.53 20.53 -12.82
CA SER A 296 11.99 21.60 -13.71
C SER A 296 13.41 22.01 -13.32
N ILE A 297 14.34 21.89 -14.25
CA ILE A 297 15.75 22.25 -14.08
C ILE A 297 16.13 23.14 -15.25
N ASN A 298 16.60 24.36 -14.96
CA ASN A 298 17.00 25.31 -15.98
C ASN A 298 18.35 24.93 -16.62
N ASP A 299 18.87 25.75 -17.52
CA ASP A 299 20.11 25.47 -18.25
C ASP A 299 21.38 25.63 -17.39
N ASP A 300 21.27 26.37 -16.28
CA ASP A 300 22.33 26.51 -15.27
C ASP A 300 22.32 25.38 -14.22
N ASN A 301 21.50 24.34 -14.43
CA ASN A 301 21.27 23.22 -13.51
C ASN A 301 20.66 23.63 -12.15
N VAL A 302 19.92 24.73 -12.12
CA VAL A 302 19.13 25.14 -10.94
C VAL A 302 17.74 24.53 -11.03
N THR A 303 17.31 23.87 -9.95
CA THR A 303 15.94 23.37 -9.81
C THR A 303 14.98 24.54 -9.59
N GLU A 304 13.98 24.67 -10.45
CA GLU A 304 13.00 25.77 -10.37
C GLU A 304 11.69 25.34 -9.69
N GLY A 305 11.42 24.05 -9.61
CA GLY A 305 10.12 23.53 -9.21
C GLY A 305 9.81 22.15 -9.77
N VAL A 306 8.52 21.84 -9.83
CA VAL A 306 8.01 20.59 -10.40
C VAL A 306 6.89 20.89 -11.41
N GLU A 307 6.91 20.15 -12.50
CA GLU A 307 5.78 20.13 -13.44
C GLU A 307 4.78 19.09 -12.97
N VAL A 308 3.52 19.52 -12.87
CA VAL A 308 2.42 18.68 -12.42
C VAL A 308 1.35 18.60 -13.48
N ARG A 309 0.62 17.50 -13.47
CA ARG A 309 -0.66 17.34 -14.16
C ARG A 309 -1.74 17.00 -13.15
N PHE A 310 -2.82 17.77 -13.17
CA PHE A 310 -4.00 17.56 -12.33
C PHE A 310 -4.88 16.45 -12.90
N GLY A 311 -5.75 15.85 -12.08
CA GLY A 311 -6.67 14.79 -12.52
C GLY A 311 -7.65 15.19 -13.62
N ASN A 312 -7.80 16.49 -13.90
CA ASN A 312 -8.57 17.01 -15.06
C ASN A 312 -7.73 17.12 -16.35
N GLY A 313 -6.48 16.66 -16.35
CA GLY A 313 -5.55 16.70 -17.49
C GLY A 313 -4.78 18.01 -17.66
N THR A 314 -5.08 19.06 -16.91
CA THR A 314 -4.35 20.34 -17.04
C THR A 314 -2.97 20.28 -16.40
N GLY A 315 -1.99 20.93 -17.05
CA GLY A 315 -0.60 21.00 -16.57
C GLY A 315 -0.25 22.34 -15.93
N GLN A 316 0.66 22.33 -14.96
CA GLN A 316 1.20 23.54 -14.33
C GLN A 316 2.63 23.33 -13.84
N LEU A 317 3.46 24.38 -13.93
CA LEU A 317 4.72 24.46 -13.18
C LEU A 317 4.45 25.04 -11.79
N ILE A 318 4.74 24.28 -10.74
CA ILE A 318 4.75 24.76 -9.35
C ILE A 318 6.19 25.14 -8.99
N ARG A 319 6.40 26.40 -8.59
CA ARG A 319 7.73 26.97 -8.38
C ARG A 319 8.22 26.81 -6.94
N LEU A 320 9.53 26.64 -6.81
CA LEU A 320 10.22 26.80 -5.54
C LEU A 320 10.39 28.28 -5.20
N ALA A 321 10.49 28.56 -3.90
CA ALA A 321 10.97 29.82 -3.39
C ALA A 321 12.49 29.94 -3.59
N GLU A 322 13.03 31.13 -3.35
CA GLU A 322 14.48 31.31 -3.25
C GLU A 322 15.06 30.34 -2.20
N HIS A 323 16.07 29.54 -2.60
CA HIS A 323 16.67 28.47 -1.80
C HIS A 323 15.73 27.30 -1.42
N GLY A 324 14.58 27.17 -2.06
CA GLY A 324 13.69 26.03 -1.87
C GLY A 324 14.29 24.71 -2.36
N GLU A 325 13.69 23.60 -1.94
CA GLU A 325 14.13 22.25 -2.30
C GLU A 325 12.99 21.34 -2.78
N VAL A 326 13.31 20.43 -3.71
CA VAL A 326 12.43 19.31 -4.09
C VAL A 326 12.90 18.05 -3.39
N ILE A 327 12.00 17.38 -2.66
CA ILE A 327 12.25 16.09 -2.03
C ILE A 327 11.44 15.01 -2.74
N VAL A 328 12.12 14.03 -3.33
CA VAL A 328 11.46 12.95 -4.09
C VAL A 328 11.22 11.74 -3.20
N THR A 329 9.96 11.44 -2.91
CA THR A 329 9.52 10.29 -2.10
C THR A 329 8.49 9.42 -2.83
N ALA A 330 8.60 9.35 -4.17
CA ALA A 330 7.64 8.66 -5.04
C ALA A 330 7.77 7.12 -5.04
N GLY A 331 8.63 6.55 -4.20
CA GLY A 331 8.86 5.11 -4.11
C GLY A 331 9.87 4.58 -5.14
N ALA A 332 10.23 3.30 -5.03
CA ALA A 332 11.35 2.69 -5.76
C ALA A 332 11.15 2.62 -7.29
N ILE A 333 9.90 2.70 -7.76
CA ILE A 333 9.56 2.66 -9.20
C ILE A 333 9.41 4.07 -9.77
N ASN A 334 8.61 4.93 -9.14
CA ASN A 334 8.34 6.27 -9.69
C ASN A 334 9.46 7.27 -9.44
N THR A 335 10.28 7.10 -8.40
CA THR A 335 11.44 7.99 -8.18
C THR A 335 12.42 7.95 -9.36
N PRO A 336 12.94 6.78 -9.81
CA PRO A 336 13.79 6.75 -10.98
C PRO A 336 13.06 7.17 -12.27
N LYS A 337 11.74 6.90 -12.41
CA LYS A 337 10.93 7.42 -13.52
C LYS A 337 11.01 8.95 -13.60
N ILE A 338 10.65 9.63 -12.52
CA ILE A 338 10.64 11.11 -12.44
C ILE A 338 12.05 11.66 -12.69
N LEU A 339 13.09 11.06 -12.11
CA LEU A 339 14.47 11.49 -12.33
C LEU A 339 14.86 11.37 -13.82
N MET A 340 14.55 10.25 -14.47
CA MET A 340 14.85 10.05 -15.89
C MET A 340 14.07 11.04 -16.78
N LEU A 341 12.77 11.24 -16.53
CA LEU A 341 11.95 12.24 -17.23
C LEU A 341 12.45 13.67 -17.01
N SER A 342 13.16 13.93 -15.90
CA SER A 342 13.83 15.20 -15.62
C SER A 342 15.23 15.32 -16.26
N GLY A 343 15.64 14.37 -17.08
CA GLY A 343 16.96 14.34 -17.72
C GLY A 343 18.11 13.89 -16.81
N LEU A 344 17.81 13.25 -15.68
CA LEU A 344 18.78 12.73 -14.71
C LEU A 344 18.85 11.20 -14.82
N GLY A 345 19.82 10.68 -15.57
CA GLY A 345 19.90 9.24 -15.84
C GLY A 345 21.06 8.82 -16.72
N ASN A 346 21.03 7.57 -17.19
CA ASN A 346 22.01 7.08 -18.15
C ASN A 346 21.83 7.82 -19.50
N GLN A 347 22.92 8.38 -20.04
CA GLN A 347 22.87 9.26 -21.20
C GLN A 347 22.35 8.55 -22.46
N ASP A 348 22.79 7.31 -22.71
CA ASP A 348 22.36 6.54 -23.87
C ASP A 348 20.91 6.11 -23.75
N ALA A 349 20.47 5.74 -22.55
CA ALA A 349 19.08 5.39 -22.27
C ALA A 349 18.15 6.60 -22.47
N LEU A 350 18.51 7.77 -21.92
CA LEU A 350 17.75 9.01 -22.11
C LEU A 350 17.68 9.41 -23.59
N LYS A 351 18.82 9.37 -24.29
CA LYS A 351 18.87 9.67 -25.73
C LYS A 351 17.98 8.72 -26.54
N LYS A 352 17.98 7.42 -26.22
CA LYS A 352 17.11 6.42 -26.87
C LYS A 352 15.63 6.69 -26.63
N ALA A 353 15.28 7.19 -25.44
CA ALA A 353 13.92 7.57 -25.07
C ALA A 353 13.51 8.99 -25.57
N GLY A 354 14.39 9.70 -26.29
CA GLY A 354 14.10 11.06 -26.78
C GLY A 354 14.14 12.14 -25.68
N LEU A 355 14.71 11.85 -24.51
CA LEU A 355 14.76 12.76 -23.37
C LEU A 355 16.05 13.61 -23.38
N PRO A 356 15.99 14.91 -23.03
CA PRO A 356 17.17 15.75 -22.90
C PRO A 356 18.04 15.30 -21.71
N LEU A 357 19.35 15.40 -21.85
CA LEU A 357 20.30 15.12 -20.76
C LEU A 357 20.54 16.39 -19.94
N LYS A 358 20.19 16.36 -18.65
CA LYS A 358 20.64 17.37 -17.66
C LYS A 358 21.88 16.88 -16.92
N LYS A 359 21.91 15.63 -16.47
CA LYS A 359 23.08 15.03 -15.81
C LYS A 359 23.19 13.54 -16.06
N HIS A 360 24.38 13.10 -16.44
CA HIS A 360 24.68 11.68 -16.58
C HIS A 360 24.79 11.00 -15.21
N LEU A 361 23.73 10.30 -14.82
CA LEU A 361 23.64 9.50 -13.60
C LEU A 361 23.31 8.04 -13.97
N PRO A 362 24.29 7.24 -14.43
CA PRO A 362 24.04 5.95 -15.05
C PRO A 362 23.40 4.90 -14.13
N ARG A 363 23.43 5.12 -12.81
CA ARG A 363 22.86 4.20 -11.80
C ARG A 363 21.41 4.51 -11.44
N VAL A 364 20.81 5.58 -11.96
CA VAL A 364 19.37 5.85 -11.74
C VAL A 364 18.57 4.68 -12.32
N GLY A 365 17.69 4.10 -11.50
CA GLY A 365 16.89 2.93 -11.85
C GLY A 365 17.57 1.58 -11.63
N MET A 366 18.89 1.52 -11.43
CA MET A 366 19.62 0.26 -11.19
C MET A 366 19.51 -0.24 -9.75
N ASN A 367 19.93 -1.49 -9.52
CA ASN A 367 20.03 -2.15 -8.22
C ASN A 367 18.68 -2.22 -7.47
N LEU A 368 17.58 -2.33 -8.22
CA LEU A 368 16.26 -2.63 -7.66
C LEU A 368 16.32 -4.02 -7.03
N GLN A 369 15.82 -4.08 -5.80
CA GLN A 369 15.77 -5.26 -4.96
C GLN A 369 14.36 -5.36 -4.39
N ASP A 370 13.91 -6.59 -4.20
CA ASP A 370 12.69 -6.93 -3.51
C ASP A 370 12.91 -8.25 -2.74
N HIS A 371 11.94 -8.72 -1.98
CA HIS A 371 11.97 -10.06 -1.40
C HIS A 371 11.20 -11.04 -2.29
N PRO A 372 11.86 -11.96 -3.00
CA PRO A 372 11.16 -13.05 -3.68
C PRO A 372 10.41 -13.89 -2.65
N VAL A 373 9.14 -14.18 -2.94
CA VAL A 373 8.27 -14.97 -2.06
C VAL A 373 7.84 -16.24 -2.79
N ILE A 374 7.61 -17.32 -2.04
CA ILE A 374 6.84 -18.46 -2.54
C ILE A 374 5.80 -18.83 -1.50
N GLY A 375 4.63 -19.27 -1.96
CA GLY A 375 3.55 -19.74 -1.10
C GLY A 375 3.46 -21.25 -1.13
N MET A 376 3.57 -21.90 0.04
CA MET A 376 3.29 -23.33 0.18
C MET A 376 1.90 -23.52 0.78
N VAL A 377 1.01 -24.16 0.03
CA VAL A 377 -0.38 -24.42 0.44
C VAL A 377 -0.48 -25.82 1.05
N PHE A 378 -1.14 -25.94 2.20
CA PHE A 378 -1.38 -27.20 2.90
C PHE A 378 -2.86 -27.32 3.28
N GLU A 379 -3.41 -28.53 3.23
CA GLU A 379 -4.77 -28.79 3.72
C GLU A 379 -4.79 -29.07 5.23
N TYR A 380 -5.75 -28.46 5.92
CA TYR A 380 -6.03 -28.58 7.33
C TYR A 380 -7.40 -29.25 7.53
N LYS A 381 -7.42 -30.38 8.25
CA LYS A 381 -8.59 -31.28 8.30
C LYS A 381 -9.80 -30.77 9.09
N SER A 382 -9.60 -29.80 9.98
CA SER A 382 -10.69 -29.22 10.76
C SER A 382 -10.97 -27.80 10.26
N PRO A 383 -11.79 -27.65 9.20
CA PRO A 383 -12.15 -26.33 8.69
C PRO A 383 -12.74 -25.48 9.80
N ARG A 384 -12.27 -24.24 9.92
CA ARG A 384 -12.95 -23.22 10.73
C ARG A 384 -13.92 -22.47 9.82
N VAL A 385 -15.21 -22.63 10.03
CA VAL A 385 -16.18 -21.77 9.34
C VAL A 385 -16.13 -20.40 10.01
N VAL A 386 -15.89 -19.36 9.23
CA VAL A 386 -15.87 -17.97 9.70
C VAL A 386 -17.04 -17.25 9.03
N ASP A 387 -18.01 -16.80 9.82
CA ASP A 387 -19.05 -15.91 9.32
C ASP A 387 -18.49 -14.48 9.23
N LEU A 388 -17.95 -14.14 8.05
CA LEU A 388 -17.34 -12.83 7.82
C LEU A 388 -18.33 -11.67 7.93
N LYS A 389 -19.62 -11.90 7.73
CA LYS A 389 -20.63 -10.85 7.90
C LYS A 389 -20.84 -10.58 9.38
N ALA A 390 -21.01 -11.64 10.17
CA ALA A 390 -21.15 -11.53 11.61
C ALA A 390 -19.88 -10.96 12.27
N ASP A 391 -18.69 -11.35 11.80
CA ASP A 391 -17.41 -10.81 12.27
C ASP A 391 -17.25 -9.33 11.93
N LEU A 392 -17.68 -8.91 10.74
CA LEU A 392 -17.65 -7.49 10.34
C LEU A 392 -18.64 -6.64 11.18
N ASP A 393 -19.84 -7.16 11.43
CA ASP A 393 -20.82 -6.48 12.29
C ASP A 393 -20.32 -6.39 13.74
N SER A 394 -19.68 -7.45 14.23
CA SER A 394 -19.02 -7.48 15.55
C SER A 394 -17.87 -6.48 15.62
N TYR A 395 -17.07 -6.37 14.57
CA TYR A 395 -15.98 -5.38 14.49
C TYR A 395 -16.49 -3.93 14.59
N PHE A 396 -17.58 -3.59 13.91
CA PHE A 396 -18.12 -2.22 13.97
C PHE A 396 -18.74 -1.88 15.32
N THR A 397 -19.23 -2.88 16.05
CA THR A 397 -19.79 -2.73 17.39
C THR A 397 -18.76 -2.94 18.50
N ALA A 398 -17.55 -3.41 18.16
CA ALA A 398 -16.48 -3.69 19.09
C ALA A 398 -16.05 -2.43 19.85
N THR A 399 -15.80 -2.62 21.15
CA THR A 399 -15.30 -1.58 22.03
C THR A 399 -13.97 -1.98 22.62
N ASN A 400 -13.19 -0.95 22.95
CA ASN A 400 -11.84 -1.12 23.44
C ASN A 400 -11.87 -1.30 24.97
N ALA A 401 -12.14 -2.52 25.44
CA ALA A 401 -12.14 -2.82 26.87
C ALA A 401 -10.69 -2.99 27.37
N LYS A 402 -10.00 -1.86 27.63
CA LYS A 402 -8.61 -1.85 28.12
C LYS A 402 -8.38 -2.64 29.43
N HIS A 403 -9.44 -2.99 30.16
CA HIS A 403 -9.34 -3.69 31.44
C HIS A 403 -9.13 -5.21 31.34
N THR A 404 -9.29 -5.82 30.17
CA THR A 404 -9.21 -7.29 30.02
C THR A 404 -8.01 -7.78 29.20
N ASN A 405 -7.14 -6.90 28.69
CA ASN A 405 -6.02 -7.24 27.78
C ASN A 405 -6.42 -8.07 26.53
N VAL A 406 -7.72 -8.19 26.22
CA VAL A 406 -8.24 -8.90 25.05
C VAL A 406 -9.00 -7.89 24.20
N SER A 407 -8.45 -7.58 23.03
CA SER A 407 -9.12 -6.79 22.00
C SER A 407 -10.31 -7.57 21.44
N SER A 408 -11.50 -6.95 21.37
CA SER A 408 -12.72 -7.56 20.82
C SER A 408 -12.89 -7.37 19.31
N PHE A 409 -11.91 -6.75 18.63
CA PHE A 409 -12.00 -6.41 17.21
C PHE A 409 -11.93 -7.61 16.25
N GLY A 410 -11.68 -8.81 16.78
CA GLY A 410 -11.77 -10.07 16.04
C GLY A 410 -10.89 -10.09 14.79
N LEU A 411 -11.37 -10.81 13.76
CA LEU A 411 -10.64 -10.97 12.51
C LEU A 411 -10.43 -9.65 11.79
N PHE A 412 -11.46 -8.79 11.74
CA PHE A 412 -11.44 -7.54 10.99
C PHE A 412 -10.47 -6.49 11.56
N GLY A 413 -10.18 -6.56 12.87
CA GLY A 413 -9.15 -5.76 13.53
C GLY A 413 -7.73 -6.28 13.38
N SER A 414 -7.51 -7.33 12.58
CA SER A 414 -6.20 -7.95 12.34
C SER A 414 -5.89 -8.04 10.84
N ALA A 415 -4.62 -8.29 10.50
CA ALA A 415 -4.22 -8.59 9.12
C ALA A 415 -4.70 -9.97 8.63
N GLY A 416 -5.35 -10.77 9.49
CA GLY A 416 -5.68 -12.17 9.22
C GLY A 416 -4.51 -13.15 9.39
N LEU A 417 -3.37 -12.67 9.90
CA LEU A 417 -2.16 -13.42 10.20
C LEU A 417 -1.55 -12.90 11.52
N SER A 418 -0.70 -13.68 12.16
CA SER A 418 -0.13 -13.31 13.47
C SER A 418 1.28 -13.85 13.75
N THR A 419 1.71 -14.91 13.05
CA THR A 419 2.92 -15.67 13.40
C THR A 419 3.77 -16.02 12.19
N GLY A 420 5.05 -16.28 12.47
CA GLY A 420 6.04 -16.62 11.48
C GLY A 420 7.35 -17.05 12.12
N ALA A 421 8.39 -17.14 11.31
CA ALA A 421 9.74 -17.44 11.79
C ALA A 421 10.79 -16.75 10.92
N PHE A 422 11.95 -16.45 11.48
CA PHE A 422 13.12 -16.08 10.70
C PHE A 422 14.20 -17.13 10.86
N LEU A 423 14.74 -17.60 9.74
CA LEU A 423 15.64 -18.74 9.68
C LEU A 423 16.99 -18.35 9.09
N ILE A 424 18.03 -19.04 9.55
CA ILE A 424 19.41 -18.93 9.06
C ILE A 424 19.68 -20.18 8.20
N PRO A 425 19.76 -20.07 6.87
CA PRO A 425 20.13 -21.18 6.00
C PRO A 425 21.56 -21.68 6.29
N PRO A 426 21.89 -22.95 5.97
CA PRO A 426 23.24 -23.46 6.03
C PRO A 426 24.22 -22.57 5.26
N GLY A 427 25.31 -22.16 5.92
CA GLY A 427 26.33 -21.26 5.38
C GLY A 427 26.02 -19.76 5.54
N ALA A 428 24.83 -19.39 6.02
CA ALA A 428 24.53 -18.01 6.41
C ALA A 428 24.88 -17.75 7.87
N THR A 429 25.14 -16.48 8.20
CA THR A 429 25.37 -16.00 9.58
C THR A 429 24.26 -15.08 10.08
N LEU A 430 23.31 -14.75 9.21
CA LEU A 430 22.20 -13.85 9.49
C LEU A 430 20.90 -14.53 9.06
N PRO A 431 19.75 -14.12 9.63
CA PRO A 431 18.47 -14.59 9.14
C PRO A 431 18.26 -14.11 7.70
N GLU A 432 18.07 -15.04 6.78
CA GLU A 432 17.90 -14.76 5.34
C GLU A 432 16.55 -15.22 4.80
N ILE A 433 15.79 -15.98 5.61
CA ILE A 433 14.47 -16.48 5.26
C ILE A 433 13.47 -15.97 6.28
N GLN A 434 12.37 -15.40 5.81
CA GLN A 434 11.19 -15.09 6.62
C GLN A 434 10.05 -16.02 6.23
N LEU A 435 9.50 -16.71 7.22
CA LEU A 435 8.29 -17.50 7.11
C LEU A 435 7.09 -16.71 7.62
N THR A 436 5.97 -16.73 6.91
CA THR A 436 4.71 -16.16 7.41
C THR A 436 3.59 -17.17 7.28
N LEU A 437 2.89 -17.44 8.38
CA LEU A 437 1.73 -18.32 8.38
C LEU A 437 0.45 -17.53 8.12
N PHE A 438 -0.22 -17.88 7.02
CA PHE A 438 -1.56 -17.43 6.68
C PHE A 438 -2.54 -18.59 6.91
N PRO A 439 -3.57 -18.42 7.76
CA PRO A 439 -4.54 -19.47 8.05
C PRO A 439 -5.59 -19.64 6.92
N ARG A 440 -5.21 -19.46 5.64
CA ARG A 440 -6.09 -19.47 4.45
C ARG A 440 -5.39 -19.96 3.17
N LYS A 441 -6.20 -20.36 2.18
CA LYS A 441 -5.83 -20.88 0.85
C LYS A 441 -4.79 -20.07 0.06
N SER A 442 -4.77 -18.76 0.21
CA SER A 442 -3.89 -17.89 -0.56
C SER A 442 -3.32 -16.80 0.33
N GLU A 443 -2.12 -16.33 -0.01
CA GLU A 443 -1.75 -14.99 0.42
C GLU A 443 -2.81 -14.04 -0.10
N PRO A 444 -3.41 -13.20 0.76
CA PRO A 444 -4.69 -12.65 0.38
C PRO A 444 -4.59 -11.59 -0.75
N HIS A 445 -3.40 -11.07 -1.09
CA HIS A 445 -3.14 -10.24 -2.28
C HIS A 445 -2.98 -11.04 -3.59
N MET A 446 -3.05 -12.37 -3.53
CA MET A 446 -3.01 -13.28 -4.68
C MET A 446 -4.32 -14.05 -4.85
N SER A 447 -5.32 -13.73 -4.01
CA SER A 447 -6.65 -14.31 -4.06
C SER A 447 -7.54 -13.59 -5.08
N ASN A 448 -7.94 -14.31 -6.12
CA ASN A 448 -8.99 -13.87 -7.05
C ASN A 448 -10.42 -14.18 -6.54
N SER A 449 -10.53 -14.80 -5.36
CA SER A 449 -11.82 -15.22 -4.79
C SER A 449 -12.40 -14.12 -3.91
N ALA A 450 -13.48 -13.48 -4.38
CA ALA A 450 -14.28 -12.52 -3.60
C ALA A 450 -15.07 -13.17 -2.45
N GLY A 451 -15.24 -14.50 -2.48
CA GLY A 451 -15.82 -15.30 -1.41
C GLY A 451 -14.72 -15.95 -0.59
N LEU A 452 -14.39 -15.35 0.55
CA LEU A 452 -13.51 -15.95 1.54
C LEU A 452 -14.31 -17.01 2.32
N ASP A 453 -14.17 -18.30 1.96
CA ASP A 453 -14.77 -19.39 2.75
C ASP A 453 -13.99 -20.72 2.67
N HIS A 454 -12.66 -20.65 2.58
CA HIS A 454 -11.82 -21.85 2.57
C HIS A 454 -10.72 -21.75 3.62
N MET A 455 -11.09 -22.02 4.88
CA MET A 455 -10.18 -22.22 6.02
C MET A 455 -9.73 -23.70 6.13
N THR A 456 -9.97 -24.50 5.08
CA THR A 456 -9.42 -25.85 4.94
C THR A 456 -7.98 -25.83 4.44
N GLU A 457 -7.47 -24.70 3.99
CA GLU A 457 -6.13 -24.58 3.44
C GLU A 457 -5.38 -23.49 4.18
N VAL A 458 -4.11 -23.71 4.43
CA VAL A 458 -3.19 -22.78 5.08
C VAL A 458 -2.04 -22.51 4.13
N VAL A 459 -1.51 -21.30 4.16
CA VAL A 459 -0.33 -20.93 3.39
C VAL A 459 0.81 -20.60 4.33
N VAL A 460 1.96 -21.21 4.10
CA VAL A 460 3.23 -20.76 4.67
C VAL A 460 4.03 -20.13 3.56
N THR A 461 4.33 -18.85 3.71
CA THR A 461 5.13 -18.12 2.73
C THR A 461 6.59 -18.18 3.11
N ILE A 462 7.46 -18.21 2.11
CA ILE A 462 8.92 -18.20 2.27
C ILE A 462 9.43 -16.98 1.52
N ALA A 463 9.83 -15.95 2.23
CA ALA A 463 10.44 -14.75 1.67
C ALA A 463 11.96 -14.79 1.83
N LEU A 464 12.69 -14.54 0.74
CA LEU A 464 14.14 -14.38 0.74
C LEU A 464 14.52 -12.92 1.02
N LEU A 465 15.22 -12.66 2.13
CA LEU A 465 15.46 -11.31 2.65
C LEU A 465 16.62 -10.58 1.99
N HIS A 466 17.64 -11.31 1.54
CA HIS A 466 18.83 -10.73 0.91
C HIS A 466 19.14 -11.47 -0.40
N PRO A 467 18.30 -11.29 -1.44
CA PRO A 467 18.55 -11.94 -2.72
C PRO A 467 19.82 -11.41 -3.38
N LEU A 468 20.45 -12.23 -4.20
CA LEU A 468 21.56 -11.88 -5.07
C LEU A 468 21.06 -11.37 -6.44
N ALA A 469 19.84 -11.73 -6.83
CA ALA A 469 19.17 -11.18 -8.00
C ALA A 469 19.07 -9.66 -7.93
N ARG A 470 19.22 -8.99 -9.08
CA ARG A 470 19.11 -7.53 -9.21
C ARG A 470 18.31 -7.20 -10.46
N SER A 471 17.41 -6.25 -10.29
CA SER A 471 16.60 -5.71 -11.38
C SER A 471 16.88 -4.21 -11.52
N ARG A 472 16.30 -3.61 -12.55
CA ARG A 472 16.35 -2.17 -12.78
C ARG A 472 15.05 -1.66 -13.37
N VAL A 473 14.75 -0.40 -13.10
CA VAL A 473 13.67 0.35 -13.73
C VAL A 473 14.20 1.01 -15.00
N VAL A 474 13.52 0.76 -16.12
CA VAL A 474 13.78 1.42 -17.40
C VAL A 474 12.51 2.13 -17.88
N LEU A 475 12.66 3.13 -18.74
CA LEU A 475 11.53 3.74 -19.45
C LEU A 475 11.34 3.05 -20.81
N ILE A 476 10.11 2.69 -21.12
CA ILE A 476 9.71 2.12 -22.41
C ILE A 476 8.54 2.90 -22.98
N HIS A 477 8.39 2.89 -24.31
CA HIS A 477 7.18 3.40 -24.94
C HIS A 477 5.98 2.51 -24.62
N ASP A 478 4.86 3.12 -24.23
CA ASP A 478 3.59 2.43 -24.03
C ASP A 478 2.94 2.13 -25.39
N GLU A 479 3.38 1.03 -26.02
CA GLU A 479 2.89 0.60 -27.34
C GLU A 479 1.52 -0.10 -27.29
N ASN A 480 1.00 -0.39 -26.09
CA ASN A 480 -0.19 -1.24 -25.87
C ASN A 480 -1.35 -0.51 -25.15
N ASP A 481 -1.27 0.82 -24.98
CA ASP A 481 -2.24 1.63 -24.22
C ASP A 481 -2.56 1.03 -22.83
N TYR A 482 -1.53 0.58 -22.10
CA TYR A 482 -1.74 0.03 -20.75
C TYR A 482 -2.23 1.10 -19.77
N VAL A 483 -1.96 2.37 -20.07
CA VAL A 483 -2.32 3.50 -19.23
C VAL A 483 -3.58 4.19 -19.77
N ASP A 484 -4.53 4.49 -18.87
CA ASP A 484 -5.76 5.24 -19.15
C ASP A 484 -5.46 6.58 -19.85
N ASP A 485 -6.31 6.98 -20.81
CA ASP A 485 -6.23 8.20 -21.64
C ASP A 485 -6.13 9.52 -20.83
N ASN A 486 -6.21 9.47 -19.50
CA ASN A 486 -5.95 10.61 -18.63
C ASN A 486 -4.45 10.80 -18.30
N ASP A 487 -3.58 9.88 -18.75
CA ASP A 487 -2.10 9.96 -18.67
C ASP A 487 -1.44 10.47 -19.97
N ILE A 488 -2.18 11.19 -20.82
CA ILE A 488 -1.67 11.78 -22.06
C ILE A 488 -0.64 12.88 -21.74
N ASP A 489 0.64 12.49 -21.77
CA ASP A 489 1.75 13.19 -22.47
C ASP A 489 3.12 12.51 -22.27
N ASP A 490 3.24 11.49 -21.40
CA ASP A 490 4.44 10.66 -21.34
C ASP A 490 4.12 9.27 -21.88
N HIS A 491 4.38 9.06 -23.17
CA HIS A 491 4.45 7.71 -23.76
C HIS A 491 5.45 6.80 -23.03
N LEU A 492 6.19 7.29 -22.03
CA LEU A 492 7.23 6.57 -21.31
C LEU A 492 6.73 6.06 -19.95
N ILE A 493 6.50 4.76 -19.88
CA ILE A 493 6.13 4.07 -18.65
C ILE A 493 7.34 3.35 -18.04
N PRO A 494 7.41 3.23 -16.70
CA PRO A 494 8.45 2.46 -16.06
C PRO A 494 8.18 0.96 -16.27
N ARG A 495 9.24 0.21 -16.54
CA ARG A 495 9.23 -1.26 -16.55
C ARG A 495 10.38 -1.81 -15.73
N VAL A 496 10.10 -2.88 -14.98
CA VAL A 496 11.14 -3.61 -14.26
C VAL A 496 11.72 -4.68 -15.17
N VAL A 497 13.05 -4.70 -15.28
CA VAL A 497 13.79 -5.69 -16.07
C VAL A 497 14.98 -6.20 -15.25
N SER A 498 15.42 -7.43 -15.53
CA SER A 498 16.62 -7.98 -14.89
C SER A 498 17.87 -7.19 -15.29
N GLU A 499 18.85 -7.07 -14.39
CA GLU A 499 20.16 -6.52 -14.72
C GLU A 499 21.05 -7.52 -15.48
N ILE A 500 20.68 -8.80 -15.49
CA ILE A 500 21.35 -9.81 -16.30
C ILE A 500 20.78 -9.72 -17.72
N PRO A 501 21.60 -9.45 -18.76
CA PRO A 501 21.15 -9.43 -20.14
C PRO A 501 20.45 -10.74 -20.52
N ASP A 502 19.35 -10.64 -21.28
CA ASP A 502 18.54 -11.77 -21.79
C ASP A 502 17.88 -12.67 -20.74
N ALA A 503 17.99 -12.33 -19.45
CA ALA A 503 17.24 -12.99 -18.40
C ALA A 503 15.80 -12.46 -18.33
N LYS A 504 14.85 -13.34 -17.98
CA LYS A 504 13.50 -12.89 -17.59
C LYS A 504 13.62 -11.90 -16.41
N PRO A 505 12.69 -10.93 -16.26
CA PRO A 505 12.72 -9.91 -15.20
C PRO A 505 12.94 -10.46 -13.78
N GLU A 506 12.53 -11.70 -13.54
CA GLU A 506 12.51 -12.38 -12.24
C GLU A 506 13.60 -13.45 -12.06
N HIS A 507 14.75 -13.29 -12.69
CA HIS A 507 15.76 -14.33 -12.64
C HIS A 507 16.48 -14.39 -11.27
N LEU A 508 16.09 -15.35 -10.42
CA LEU A 508 16.81 -15.73 -9.20
C LEU A 508 18.21 -16.27 -9.51
N ARG A 509 19.23 -15.95 -8.70
CA ARG A 509 20.56 -16.55 -8.85
C ARG A 509 20.62 -17.92 -8.17
N HIS A 510 21.64 -18.74 -8.49
CA HIS A 510 21.79 -20.08 -7.90
C HIS A 510 21.79 -20.07 -6.36
N GLY A 511 22.44 -19.09 -5.73
CA GLY A 511 22.41 -18.95 -4.27
C GLY A 511 21.02 -18.64 -3.70
N ASP A 512 20.20 -17.89 -4.46
CA ASP A 512 18.81 -17.58 -4.07
C ASP A 512 17.95 -18.84 -4.14
N VAL A 513 18.06 -19.56 -5.26
CA VAL A 513 17.35 -20.83 -5.49
C VAL A 513 17.70 -21.87 -4.42
N TRP A 514 18.98 -21.97 -4.06
CA TRP A 514 19.43 -22.87 -2.99
C TRP A 514 18.76 -22.55 -1.64
N LYS A 515 18.78 -21.29 -1.20
CA LYS A 515 18.21 -20.87 0.09
C LYS A 515 16.70 -21.11 0.13
N ILE A 516 16.00 -20.79 -0.96
CA ILE A 516 14.55 -21.04 -1.08
C ILE A 516 14.27 -22.55 -1.07
N SER A 517 15.04 -23.35 -1.81
CA SER A 517 14.87 -24.82 -1.85
C SER A 517 15.09 -25.47 -0.48
N TRP A 518 16.09 -24.98 0.27
CA TRP A 518 16.30 -25.40 1.66
C TRP A 518 15.11 -25.04 2.54
N ALA A 519 14.62 -23.80 2.44
CA ALA A 519 13.47 -23.33 3.23
C ALA A 519 12.18 -24.11 2.91
N ILE A 520 11.96 -24.52 1.65
CA ILE A 520 10.87 -25.43 1.26
C ILE A 520 10.96 -26.74 2.06
N GLY A 521 12.16 -27.30 2.21
CA GLY A 521 12.40 -28.49 3.03
C GLY A 521 11.99 -28.26 4.48
N VAL A 522 12.42 -27.16 5.08
CA VAL A 522 12.07 -26.80 6.47
C VAL A 522 10.56 -26.63 6.64
N VAL A 523 9.88 -25.95 5.71
CA VAL A 523 8.42 -25.74 5.78
C VAL A 523 7.65 -27.06 5.67
N ARG A 524 8.12 -28.03 4.89
CA ARG A 524 7.54 -29.38 4.85
C ARG A 524 7.62 -30.10 6.19
N GLU A 525 8.77 -30.00 6.87
CA GLU A 525 8.95 -30.60 8.20
C GLU A 525 8.03 -29.93 9.23
N ILE A 526 7.93 -28.59 9.21
CA ILE A 526 7.01 -27.84 10.08
C ILE A 526 5.56 -28.28 9.82
N ALA A 527 5.16 -28.38 8.54
CA ALA A 527 3.83 -28.83 8.19
C ALA A 527 3.57 -30.26 8.65
N ALA A 528 4.50 -31.19 8.46
CA ALA A 528 4.37 -32.57 8.95
C ALA A 528 4.11 -32.60 10.47
N LYS A 529 4.83 -31.79 11.24
CA LYS A 529 4.64 -31.66 12.69
C LYS A 529 3.30 -31.06 13.09
N LEU A 530 2.85 -30.01 12.40
CA LEU A 530 1.51 -29.46 12.58
C LEU A 530 0.42 -30.52 12.42
N GLY A 531 0.61 -31.49 11.52
CA GLY A 531 -0.34 -32.58 11.34
C GLY A 531 -0.28 -33.68 12.38
N GLU A 532 0.85 -33.86 13.07
CA GLU A 532 0.98 -34.80 14.19
C GLU A 532 0.29 -34.27 15.46
N CYS A 533 0.31 -32.95 15.67
CA CYS A 533 -0.35 -32.30 16.81
C CYS A 533 -1.89 -32.28 16.69
N ALA A 534 -2.43 -32.43 15.48
CA ALA A 534 -3.86 -32.51 15.22
C ALA A 534 -4.31 -33.98 15.18
N PRO A 535 -5.41 -34.39 15.87
CA PRO A 535 -5.86 -35.78 15.82
C PRO A 535 -6.18 -36.18 14.37
N ALA A 536 -5.32 -37.03 13.81
CA ALA A 536 -5.38 -37.63 12.48
C ALA A 536 -5.21 -36.68 11.27
N ALA A 537 -4.06 -36.04 11.04
CA ALA A 537 -3.77 -35.31 9.78
C ALA A 537 -3.04 -36.15 8.71
N SER A 538 -3.17 -35.74 7.44
CA SER A 538 -2.44 -36.24 6.26
C SER A 538 -2.43 -35.11 5.24
N PHE A 539 -1.25 -34.71 4.75
CA PHE A 539 -1.07 -33.54 3.88
C PHE A 539 -0.96 -33.92 2.40
N THR A 540 -1.65 -33.18 1.53
CA THR A 540 -1.47 -33.16 0.07
C THR A 540 -0.67 -31.91 -0.33
N HIS A 541 0.16 -32.02 -1.38
CA HIS A 541 1.14 -30.99 -1.76
C HIS A 541 0.68 -30.21 -3.01
N GLY A 542 0.73 -28.87 -2.97
CA GLY A 542 0.60 -27.98 -4.13
C GLY A 542 1.65 -26.85 -4.10
N TRP A 543 2.07 -26.37 -5.27
CA TRP A 543 3.10 -25.32 -5.41
C TRP A 543 2.54 -24.09 -6.14
N LEU A 544 2.80 -22.91 -5.60
CA LEU A 544 2.68 -21.64 -6.33
C LEU A 544 3.94 -20.80 -6.02
N ILE A 545 4.68 -20.45 -7.07
CA ILE A 545 5.82 -19.51 -6.99
C ILE A 545 5.23 -18.13 -7.28
N TYR A 546 5.57 -17.13 -6.46
CA TYR A 546 5.09 -15.77 -6.64
C TYR A 546 6.19 -14.76 -6.36
N CYS A 547 6.85 -14.30 -7.41
CA CYS A 547 7.60 -13.06 -7.29
C CYS A 547 6.60 -11.91 -7.13
N TRP A 548 6.99 -10.81 -6.46
CA TRP A 548 6.24 -9.54 -6.42
C TRP A 548 5.95 -8.92 -7.81
N PHE A 549 6.33 -9.63 -8.88
CA PHE A 549 6.16 -9.32 -10.29
C PHE A 549 5.12 -10.21 -11.02
N ASP A 550 4.49 -11.17 -10.34
CA ASP A 550 3.45 -12.03 -10.92
C ASP A 550 2.03 -11.56 -10.54
N SER A 551 1.44 -10.70 -11.37
CA SER A 551 -0.02 -10.64 -11.60
C SER A 551 -0.36 -9.92 -12.89
#